data_AF-A0A5C7FMP3-F1
#
_entry.id   AF-A0A5C7FMP3-F1
#
_cell.length_a   1.000
_cell.length_b   1.000
_cell.length_c   1.000
_cell.angle_alpha   90.00
_cell.angle_beta   90.00
_cell.angle_gamma   90.00
#
_symmetry.space_group_name_H-M   'P 1'
#
loop_
_entity.id
_entity.type
_entity.pdbx_description
1 polymer ?
#
loop_
_entity_poly.entity_id
_entity_poly.type
_entity_poly.pdbx_seq_one_letter_code
_entity_poly.pdbx_strand_id
1 'polypeptide(L)' 'MTYQEAITELESLLVKLQEVPADIDQLHARVARAEVLVATCRAQLRGVEEALNKLDKTTGE' A
#
# COMPACT_ATOMS: atom_id res chain seq x y z
N MET A 1 -9.29 5.88 -0.01
CA MET A 1 -7.88 5.96 0.39
C MET A 1 -7.06 6.10 -0.86
N THR A 2 -6.31 7.20 -0.96
CA THR A 2 -5.36 7.47 -2.02
C THR A 2 -4.09 6.66 -1.82
N TYR A 3 -3.29 6.51 -2.88
CA TYR A 3 -1.96 5.91 -2.78
C TYR A 3 -1.08 6.61 -1.74
N GLN A 4 -1.14 7.95 -1.70
CA GLN A 4 -0.32 8.75 -0.78
C GLN A 4 -0.74 8.53 0.68
N GLU A 5 -2.04 8.50 0.98
CA GLU A 5 -2.55 8.17 2.32
C GLU A 5 -2.10 6.76 2.76
N ALA A 6 -2.14 5.79 1.84
CA ALA A 6 -1.73 4.42 2.11
C ALA A 6 -0.24 4.31 2.47
N ILE A 7 0.62 5.05 1.75
CA ILE A 7 2.06 5.11 2.02
C ILE A 7 2.34 5.79 3.36
N THR A 8 1.71 6.93 3.64
CA THR A 8 1.88 7.63 4.93
C THR A 8 1.45 6.75 6.11
N GLU A 9 0.35 6.01 5.98
CA GLU A 9 -0.09 5.07 7.02
C GLU A 9 0.92 3.91 7.20
N LEU A 10 1.50 3.42 6.10
CA LEU A 10 2.52 2.36 6.13
C LEU A 10 3.81 2.82 6.83
N GLU A 11 4.28 4.03 6.53
CA GLU A 11 5.44 4.64 7.18
C GLU A 11 5.20 4.82 8.69
N SER A 12 4.00 5.28 9.07
CA SER A 12 3.62 5.41 10.48
C SER A 12 3.61 4.06 11.21
N LEU A 13 3.11 3.00 10.55
CA LEU A 13 3.14 1.64 11.11
C LEU A 13 4.56 1.11 11.29
N LEU A 14 5.45 1.41 10.35
CA LEU A 14 6.88 1.06 10.43
C LEU A 14 7.57 1.73 11.63
N VAL A 15 7.31 3.01 11.87
CA VAL A 15 7.83 3.71 13.06
C VAL A 15 7.33 3.05 14.33
N LYS A 16 6.02 2.76 14.42
CA LYS A 16 5.43 2.09 15.58
C LYS A 16 6.00 0.70 15.80
N LEU A 17 6.25 -0.07 14.75
CA LEU A 17 6.87 -1.40 14.83
C LEU A 17 8.27 -1.36 15.46
N GLN A 18 8.98 -0.24 15.36
CA GLN A 18 10.31 -0.05 15.94
C GLN A 18 10.26 0.44 17.40
N GLU A 19 9.09 0.87 17.90
CA GLU A 19 8.93 1.29 19.29
C GLU A 19 8.89 0.08 20.24
N VAL A 20 9.72 0.13 21.28
CA VAL A 20 9.78 -0.85 22.38
C VAL A 20 9.28 -0.19 23.66
N PRO A 21 8.46 -0.88 24.49
CA PRO A 21 8.01 -2.27 24.35
C PRO A 21 6.70 -2.38 23.55
N ALA A 22 6.75 -3.07 22.42
CA ALA A 22 5.57 -3.50 21.70
C ALA A 22 5.20 -4.93 22.14
N ASP A 23 3.96 -5.11 22.58
CA ASP A 23 3.38 -6.43 22.84
C ASP A 23 3.22 -7.21 21.52
N ILE A 24 3.38 -8.53 21.57
CA ILE A 24 3.38 -9.41 20.40
C ILE A 24 2.05 -9.34 19.62
N ASP A 25 0.94 -9.18 20.33
CA ASP A 25 -0.39 -9.00 19.73
C ASP A 25 -0.47 -7.68 18.95
N GLN A 26 0.18 -6.62 19.44
CA GLN A 26 0.24 -5.34 18.74
C GLN A 26 1.14 -5.43 17.51
N LEU A 27 2.23 -6.18 17.56
CA LEU A 27 3.08 -6.44 16.39
C LEU A 27 2.28 -7.16 15.30
N HIS A 28 1.54 -8.21 15.65
CA HIS A 28 0.67 -8.94 14.71
C HIS A 28 -0.38 -8.03 14.09
N ALA A 29 -1.07 -7.21 14.89
CA ALA A 29 -2.08 -6.26 14.38
C ALA A 29 -1.47 -5.22 13.42
N ARG A 30 -0.28 -4.70 13.74
CA ARG A 30 0.44 -3.73 12.90
C ARG A 30 0.87 -4.34 11.56
N VAL A 31 1.38 -5.57 11.58
CA VAL A 31 1.78 -6.30 10.37
C VAL A 31 0.56 -6.61 9.48
N ALA A 32 -0.52 -7.14 10.06
CA ALA A 32 -1.75 -7.41 9.31
C ALA A 32 -2.30 -6.13 8.63
N ARG A 33 -2.22 -4.98 9.32
CA ARG A 33 -2.61 -3.70 8.73
C ARG A 33 -1.68 -3.30 7.58
N ALA A 34 -0.37 -3.44 7.74
CA ALA A 34 0.60 -3.15 6.70
C ALA A 34 0.38 -4.00 5.43
N GLU A 35 0.02 -5.27 5.57
CA GLU A 35 -0.31 -6.15 4.44
C GLU A 35 -1.49 -5.63 3.62
N VAL A 36 -2.55 -5.16 4.29
CA VAL A 36 -3.73 -4.58 3.62
C VAL A 36 -3.37 -3.30 2.86
N LEU A 37 -2.52 -2.45 3.45
CA LEU A 37 -2.05 -1.22 2.80
C LEU A 37 -1.22 -1.54 1.55
N VAL A 38 -0.28 -2.49 1.65
CA VAL A 38 0.54 -2.94 0.52
C VAL A 38 -0.32 -3.53 -0.60
N ALA A 39 -1.31 -4.36 -0.26
CA ALA A 39 -2.24 -4.91 -1.25
C ALA A 39 -3.03 -3.80 -1.97
N THR A 40 -3.46 -2.78 -1.22
CA THR A 40 -4.18 -1.62 -1.77
C THR A 40 -3.29 -0.80 -2.71
N CYS A 41 -2.03 -0.55 -2.34
CA CYS A 41 -1.06 0.13 -3.20
C CYS A 41 -0.81 -0.64 -4.50
N ARG A 42 -0.63 -1.96 -4.42
CA ARG A 42 -0.45 -2.82 -5.60
C ARG A 42 -1.65 -2.80 -6.52
N ALA A 43 -2.87 -2.82 -5.98
CA ALA A 43 -4.09 -2.74 -6.77
C ALA A 43 -4.19 -1.41 -7.53
N GLN A 44 -3.85 -0.29 -6.88
CA GLN A 44 -3.83 1.03 -7.53
C GLN A 44 -2.80 1.10 -8.66
N LEU A 45 -1.58 0.59 -8.44
CA LEU A 45 -0.53 0.55 -9.47
C LEU A 45 -0.97 -0.28 -10.69
N ARG A 46 -1.59 -1.44 -10.47
CA ARG A 46 -2.16 -2.25 -11.56
C ARG A 46 -3.25 -1.50 -12.33
N GLY A 47 -4.11 -0.76 -11.64
CA GLY A 47 -5.13 0.07 -12.29
C GLY A 47 -4.53 1.16 -13.19
N VAL A 48 -3.43 1.78 -12.76
CA VAL A 48 -2.69 2.76 -13.58
C VAL A 48 -2.05 2.08 -14.80
N GLU A 49 -1.42 0.92 -14.59
CA GLU A 49 -0.82 0.12 -15.68
C GLU A 49 -1.86 -0.31 -16.72
N GLU A 50 -3.04 -0.75 -16.30
CA GLU A 50 -4.15 -1.07 -17.20
C GLU A 50 -4.66 0.15 -17.98
N ALA A 51 -4.73 1.32 -17.35
CA ALA A 51 -5.10 2.56 -18.02
C ALA A 51 -4.07 2.98 -19.08
N LEU A 52 -2.77 2.85 -18.76
CA LEU A 52 -1.68 3.09 -19.72
C LEU A 52 -1.74 2.11 -20.90
N ASN A 53 -1.94 0.82 -20.63
CA ASN A 53 -2.08 -0.20 -21.68
C ASN A 53 -3.29 0.04 -22.60
N LYS A 54 -4.38 0.64 -22.09
CA LYS A 54 -5.52 1.03 -22.93
C LYS A 54 -5.20 2.24 -23.81
N LEU A 55 -4.48 3.24 -23.28
CA LEU A 55 -4.04 4.41 -24.04
C LEU A 55 -3.09 4.04 -25.19
N ASP A 56 -2.13 3.15 -24.91
CA ASP A 56 -1.18 2.64 -25.92
C ASP A 56 -1.91 1.98 -27.10
N LYS A 57 -2.91 1.13 -26.81
CA LYS A 57 -3.75 0.49 -27.84
C LYS A 57 -4.62 1.45 -28.64
N THR A 58 -5.02 2.57 -28.05
CA THR A 58 -5.91 3.55 -28.71
C THR A 58 -5.15 4.54 -29.59
N THR A 59 -3.85 4.74 -29.35
CA THR A 59 -3.01 5.71 -30.09
C THR A 59 -2.22 5.06 -31.23
N GLY A 60 -2.29 3.73 -31.37
CA GLY A 60 -1.57 2.96 -32.38
C GLY A 60 -2.35 2.58 -33.65
N GLU A 61 -3.58 3.10 -33.84
CA GLU A 61 -4.40 2.91 -35.06
C GLU A 61 -4.45 4.15 -35.95
#